data_AF-A0A3B5KXI8-F1
#
_entry.id   AF-A0A3B5KXI8-F1
#
_cell.length_a   1.000
_cell.length_b   1.000
_cell.length_c   1.000
_cell.angle_alpha   90.00
_cell.angle_beta   90.00
_cell.angle_gamma   90.00
#
_symmetry.space_group_name_H-M   'P 1'
#
loop_
_entity.id
_entity.type
_entity.pdbx_description
1 polymer ?
#
loop_
_entity_poly.entity_id
_entity_poly.type
_entity_poly.pdbx_seq_one_letter_code
_entity_poly.pdbx_strand_id
1 'polypeptide(L)'
;MLFSFECKHFTTCPFAGVLQVSGMRVYTSGDVEAVNGTDVRLKCTFDSSNKSLSSIAVSECNHPLIQPKEEVIFHYQQKPYPPLDGIFKKRISWAGDIMGSDASIILREVKFIYNGTYTCQVTNPPDVHGPVGEIRLRVVKTASFNELLYLVLAIGGGIAAVVFCLIVIVSCRRCKRKHRQRQLEGDEEVPRKERKDPTAW
;
A
#
# COMPACT_ATOMS: atom_id res chain seq x y z
N MET A 1 -11.08 -11.33 37.23
CA MET A 1 -10.27 -12.44 36.68
C MET A 1 -11.09 -13.71 36.79
N LEU A 2 -10.98 -14.58 35.79
CA LEU A 2 -11.48 -15.96 35.69
C LEU A 2 -12.79 -16.15 34.91
N PHE A 3 -12.58 -16.64 33.69
CA PHE A 3 -13.54 -17.40 32.89
C PHE A 3 -13.98 -18.62 33.69
N SER A 4 -15.27 -18.76 33.97
CA SER A 4 -15.81 -19.99 34.55
C SER A 4 -16.24 -20.91 33.40
N PHE A 5 -15.34 -21.78 32.98
CA PHE A 5 -15.69 -23.00 32.24
C PHE A 5 -16.18 -24.02 33.27
N GLU A 6 -17.49 -24.08 33.51
CA GLU A 6 -18.10 -25.21 34.22
C GLU A 6 -18.24 -26.37 33.22
N CYS A 7 -17.28 -27.28 33.23
CA CYS A 7 -17.43 -28.63 32.69
C CYS A 7 -18.27 -29.43 33.70
N LYS A 8 -19.60 -29.41 33.55
CA LYS A 8 -20.48 -30.35 34.28
C LYS A 8 -20.97 -31.44 33.35
N HIS A 9 -20.61 -32.66 33.73
CA HIS A 9 -21.10 -33.92 33.20
C HIS A 9 -22.60 -33.85 32.85
N PHE A 10 -22.95 -34.26 31.62
CA PHE A 10 -24.33 -34.60 31.27
C PHE A 10 -24.38 -35.98 30.62
N THR A 11 -25.06 -36.86 31.34
CA THR A 11 -25.69 -38.09 30.92
C THR A 11 -26.31 -37.99 29.52
N THR A 12 -26.20 -39.07 28.76
CA THR A 12 -26.73 -39.27 27.40
C THR A 12 -28.15 -38.71 27.20
N CYS A 13 -28.28 -37.71 26.32
CA CYS A 13 -29.56 -37.21 25.83
C CYS A 13 -29.54 -37.26 24.28
N PRO A 14 -30.41 -38.05 23.62
CA PRO A 14 -30.33 -38.30 22.18
C PRO A 14 -31.10 -37.23 21.40
N PHE A 15 -30.75 -35.96 21.52
CA PHE A 15 -31.14 -34.91 20.57
C PHE A 15 -30.06 -33.83 20.54
N ALA A 16 -29.03 -34.05 19.74
CA ALA A 16 -28.03 -33.05 19.42
C ALA A 16 -28.63 -32.03 18.44
N GLY A 17 -29.43 -31.09 18.96
CA GLY A 17 -29.74 -29.86 18.26
C GLY A 17 -28.48 -29.00 18.21
N VAL A 18 -27.83 -28.92 17.05
CA VAL A 18 -26.72 -28.00 16.83
C VAL A 18 -27.28 -26.58 16.92
N LEU A 19 -26.97 -25.84 17.99
CA LEU A 19 -27.20 -24.40 18.05
C LEU A 19 -26.39 -23.75 16.92
N GLN A 20 -27.07 -23.17 15.92
CA GLN A 20 -26.41 -22.32 14.94
C GLN A 20 -25.91 -21.07 15.64
N VAL A 21 -24.60 -21.01 15.87
CA VAL A 21 -23.94 -19.78 16.30
C VAL A 21 -23.86 -18.85 15.09
N SER A 22 -24.55 -17.71 15.18
CA SER A 22 -24.39 -16.63 14.21
C SER A 22 -23.03 -15.97 14.44
N GLY A 23 -22.09 -16.21 13.54
CA GLY A 23 -20.82 -15.49 13.51
C GLY A 23 -20.90 -14.28 12.59
N MET A 24 -20.33 -13.15 13.03
CA MET A 24 -20.04 -11.96 12.22
C MET A 24 -18.53 -11.77 12.17
N ARG A 25 -17.97 -11.50 10.99
CA ARG A 25 -16.56 -11.12 10.80
C ARG A 25 -16.47 -9.77 10.13
N VAL A 26 -15.46 -8.99 10.52
CA VAL A 26 -15.14 -7.69 9.91
C VAL A 26 -13.73 -7.76 9.34
N TYR A 27 -13.59 -7.23 8.13
CA TYR A 27 -12.34 -7.17 7.37
C TYR A 27 -12.04 -5.71 7.06
N THR A 28 -10.82 -5.28 7.36
CA THR A 28 -10.34 -3.92 7.14
C THR A 28 -9.02 -3.93 6.37
N SER A 29 -8.58 -2.75 5.92
CA SER A 29 -7.27 -2.59 5.27
C SER A 29 -6.07 -2.60 6.23
N GLY A 30 -6.27 -2.55 7.56
CA GLY A 30 -5.18 -2.44 8.52
C GLY A 30 -4.49 -1.08 8.43
N ASP A 31 -3.22 -1.02 8.05
CA ASP A 31 -2.47 0.23 7.89
C ASP A 31 -2.81 0.92 6.55
N VAL A 32 -3.13 2.22 6.61
CA VAL A 32 -3.45 3.04 5.44
C VAL A 32 -2.61 4.32 5.47
N GLU A 33 -1.90 4.58 4.37
CA GLU A 33 -1.20 5.85 4.18
C GLU A 33 -1.99 6.77 3.24
N ALA A 34 -2.14 8.03 3.63
CA ALA A 34 -2.81 9.05 2.82
C ALA A 34 -1.97 10.33 2.74
N VAL A 35 -1.99 11.02 1.61
CA VAL A 35 -1.27 12.29 1.48
C VAL A 35 -2.15 13.43 1.98
N ASN A 36 -1.57 14.38 2.71
CA ASN A 36 -2.32 15.56 3.15
C ASN A 36 -3.01 16.27 1.97
N GLY A 37 -4.32 16.47 2.08
CA GLY A 37 -5.18 17.07 1.05
C GLY A 37 -5.85 16.08 0.10
N THR A 38 -5.53 14.78 0.15
CA THR A 38 -6.20 13.76 -0.69
C THR A 38 -7.38 13.12 0.03
N ASP A 39 -8.23 12.44 -0.71
CA ASP A 39 -9.31 11.61 -0.17
C ASP A 39 -8.79 10.19 0.10
N VAL A 40 -9.25 9.57 1.18
CA VAL A 40 -8.90 8.18 1.53
C VAL A 40 -10.16 7.38 1.82
N ARG A 41 -10.19 6.13 1.36
CA ARG A 41 -11.25 5.18 1.67
C ARG A 41 -10.82 4.33 2.86
N LEU A 42 -11.54 4.44 3.98
CA LEU A 42 -11.40 3.53 5.11
C LEU A 42 -12.24 2.29 4.81
N LYS A 43 -11.58 1.23 4.37
CA LYS A 43 -12.25 0.00 3.93
C LYS A 43 -12.72 -0.79 5.14
N CYS A 44 -14.02 -1.04 5.21
CA CYS A 44 -14.63 -1.94 6.17
C CYS A 44 -15.66 -2.82 5.45
N THR A 45 -15.45 -4.13 5.45
CA THR A 45 -16.38 -5.10 4.88
C THR A 45 -16.69 -6.16 5.92
N PHE A 46 -17.88 -6.74 5.88
CA PHE A 46 -18.30 -7.70 6.90
C PHE A 46 -18.97 -8.94 6.30
N ASP A 47 -18.80 -10.07 6.96
CA ASP A 47 -19.40 -11.35 6.59
C ASP A 47 -20.33 -11.79 7.73
N SER A 48 -21.63 -11.89 7.45
CA SER A 48 -22.64 -12.31 8.41
C SER A 48 -23.23 -13.66 8.00
N SER A 49 -23.22 -14.61 8.93
CA SER A 49 -23.96 -15.86 8.78
C SER A 49 -25.48 -15.67 8.76
N ASN A 50 -25.99 -14.55 9.28
CA ASN A 50 -27.40 -14.19 9.21
C ASN A 50 -27.66 -13.30 7.99
N LYS A 51 -28.59 -13.74 7.11
CA LYS A 51 -28.93 -13.02 5.87
C LYS A 51 -29.83 -11.81 6.07
N SER A 52 -30.40 -11.60 7.25
CA SER A 52 -31.22 -10.41 7.51
C SER A 52 -30.32 -9.21 7.85
N LEU A 53 -29.98 -8.45 6.82
CA LEU A 53 -29.20 -7.20 6.92
C LEU A 53 -30.08 -5.97 7.25
N SER A 54 -31.39 -6.18 7.43
CA SER A 54 -32.41 -5.12 7.56
C SER A 54 -32.22 -4.19 8.76
N SER A 55 -31.52 -4.66 9.79
CA SER A 55 -31.35 -3.98 11.09
C SER A 55 -29.89 -3.64 11.42
N ILE A 56 -28.98 -3.76 10.45
CA ILE A 56 -27.56 -3.51 10.68
C ILE A 56 -27.29 -2.07 11.07
N ALA A 57 -26.47 -1.91 12.11
CA ALA A 57 -25.89 -0.65 12.51
C ALA A 57 -24.37 -0.71 12.33
N VAL A 58 -23.78 0.37 11.82
CA VAL A 58 -22.33 0.55 11.72
C VAL A 58 -21.95 1.77 12.52
N SER A 59 -20.94 1.65 13.37
CA SER A 59 -20.33 2.77 14.06
C SER A 59 -18.85 2.84 13.71
N GLU A 60 -18.40 4.01 13.27
CA GLU A 60 -16.99 4.31 13.05
C GLU A 60 -16.52 5.25 14.14
N CYS A 61 -15.47 4.85 14.86
CA CYS A 61 -14.84 5.67 15.88
C CYS A 61 -13.41 6.02 15.50
N ASN A 62 -12.95 7.19 15.93
CA ASN A 62 -11.57 7.61 15.83
C ASN A 62 -10.93 7.62 17.22
N HIS A 63 -9.73 7.07 17.31
CA HIS A 63 -8.83 7.12 18.46
C HIS A 63 -7.63 7.99 18.08
N PRO A 64 -7.67 9.30 18.40
CA PRO A 64 -6.58 10.20 18.05
C PRO A 64 -5.27 9.80 18.75
N LEU A 65 -4.13 10.01 18.09
CA LEU A 65 -2.82 9.78 18.72
C LEU A 65 -2.52 10.75 19.88
N ILE A 66 -3.12 11.94 19.82
CA ILE A 66 -2.78 13.07 20.72
C ILE A 66 -3.79 13.19 21.88
N GLN A 67 -5.03 12.72 21.69
CA GLN A 67 -6.09 12.81 22.70
C GLN A 67 -6.65 11.42 23.01
N PRO A 68 -6.76 11.03 24.29
CA PRO A 68 -7.20 9.68 24.69
C PRO A 68 -8.71 9.46 24.58
N LYS A 69 -9.47 10.43 24.06
CA LYS A 69 -10.93 10.33 23.95
C LYS A 69 -11.32 9.76 22.59
N GLU A 70 -11.95 8.59 22.61
CA GLU A 70 -12.63 8.02 21.45
C GLU A 70 -13.78 8.94 21.03
N GLU A 71 -13.86 9.23 19.74
CA GLU A 71 -14.92 10.05 19.14
C GLU A 71 -15.63 9.23 18.06
N VAL A 72 -16.96 9.11 18.16
CA VAL A 72 -17.79 8.52 17.10
C VAL A 72 -17.85 9.52 15.95
N ILE A 73 -17.31 9.13 14.80
CA ILE A 73 -17.17 10.02 13.64
C ILE A 73 -18.22 9.76 12.56
N PHE A 74 -18.87 8.59 12.57
CA PHE A 74 -19.91 8.24 11.61
C PHE A 74 -20.78 7.12 12.15
N HIS A 75 -22.07 7.15 11.80
CA HIS A 75 -23.02 6.09 12.14
C HIS A 75 -23.91 5.76 10.94
N TYR A 76 -24.21 4.48 10.73
CA TYR A 76 -25.22 4.04 9.76
C TYR A 76 -26.30 3.26 10.49
N GLN A 77 -27.57 3.60 10.23
CA GLN A 77 -28.72 2.80 10.63
C GLN A 77 -29.87 3.08 9.68
N GLN A 78 -30.14 2.15 8.75
CA GLN A 78 -31.04 2.31 7.59
C GLN A 78 -30.61 3.40 6.58
N LYS A 79 -29.95 4.45 7.07
CA LYS A 79 -29.37 5.56 6.31
C LYS A 79 -28.07 6.03 6.98
N PRO A 80 -27.18 6.72 6.24
CA PRO A 80 -25.95 7.27 6.79
C PRO A 80 -26.21 8.53 7.62
N TYR A 81 -25.52 8.64 8.76
CA TYR A 81 -25.51 9.78 9.68
C TYR A 81 -24.07 10.31 9.80
N PRO A 82 -23.66 11.27 8.95
CA PRO A 82 -22.37 11.91 9.04
C PRO A 82 -22.29 12.85 10.27
N PRO A 83 -21.08 13.23 10.69
CA PRO A 83 -20.89 14.09 11.86
C PRO A 83 -21.40 15.50 11.57
N LEU A 84 -22.19 16.03 12.48
CA LEU A 84 -22.81 17.35 12.34
C LEU A 84 -21.86 18.48 12.78
N ASP A 85 -20.92 18.20 13.67
CA ASP A 85 -19.97 19.15 14.25
C ASP A 85 -18.55 18.54 14.39
N GLY A 86 -17.60 19.29 14.95
CA GLY A 86 -16.23 18.85 15.14
C GLY A 86 -15.35 18.94 13.88
N ILE A 87 -14.14 18.39 13.98
CA ILE A 87 -13.11 18.48 12.92
C ILE A 87 -13.44 17.63 11.68
N PHE A 88 -14.34 16.65 11.82
CA PHE A 88 -14.79 15.75 10.76
C PHE A 88 -16.06 16.22 10.03
N LYS A 89 -16.67 17.33 10.47
CA LYS A 89 -17.86 17.92 9.84
C LYS A 89 -17.65 18.11 8.33
N LYS A 90 -18.55 17.55 7.52
CA LYS A 90 -18.50 17.57 6.04
C LYS A 90 -17.24 16.92 5.42
N ARG A 91 -16.42 16.21 6.19
CA ARG A 91 -15.22 15.52 5.70
C ARG A 91 -15.44 14.02 5.51
N ILE A 92 -16.48 13.45 6.12
CA ILE A 92 -16.79 12.03 5.97
C ILE A 92 -18.00 11.87 5.04
N SER A 93 -17.89 10.92 4.10
CA SER A 93 -18.99 10.51 3.24
C SER A 93 -19.12 8.99 3.18
N TRP A 94 -20.35 8.51 3.07
CA TRP A 94 -20.66 7.09 2.92
C TRP A 94 -20.15 6.55 1.57
N ALA A 95 -19.49 5.40 1.58
CA ALA A 95 -18.96 4.73 0.39
C ALA A 95 -19.24 3.22 0.36
N GLY A 96 -20.07 2.74 1.29
CA GLY A 96 -20.41 1.34 1.44
C GLY A 96 -21.72 0.96 0.72
N ASP A 97 -21.97 -0.33 0.70
CA ASP A 97 -23.24 -0.96 0.33
C ASP A 97 -23.52 -2.07 1.34
N ILE A 98 -24.47 -1.84 2.24
CA ILE A 98 -24.81 -2.81 3.29
C ILE A 98 -25.27 -4.13 2.69
N MET A 99 -25.99 -4.11 1.57
CA MET A 99 -26.46 -5.33 0.91
C MET A 99 -25.31 -6.11 0.27
N GLY A 100 -24.27 -5.40 -0.15
CA GLY A 100 -22.99 -5.92 -0.62
C GLY A 100 -21.98 -6.18 0.49
N SER A 101 -22.37 -6.16 1.77
CA SER A 101 -21.48 -6.43 2.90
C SER A 101 -20.32 -5.41 3.03
N ASP A 102 -20.53 -4.18 2.57
CA ASP A 102 -19.53 -3.11 2.57
C ASP A 102 -20.02 -1.93 3.44
N ALA A 103 -19.26 -1.64 4.49
CA ALA A 103 -19.51 -0.60 5.46
C ALA A 103 -18.52 0.58 5.34
N SER A 104 -17.78 0.66 4.23
CA SER A 104 -16.68 1.61 4.06
C SER A 104 -17.13 3.07 4.03
N ILE A 105 -16.26 3.96 4.52
CA ILE A 105 -16.42 5.40 4.43
C ILE A 105 -15.26 6.04 3.66
N ILE A 106 -15.49 7.23 3.12
CA ILE A 106 -14.45 8.10 2.54
C ILE A 106 -14.24 9.28 3.47
N LEU A 107 -12.99 9.49 3.87
CA LEU A 107 -12.51 10.69 4.55
C LEU A 107 -11.86 11.61 3.51
N ARG A 108 -12.45 12.79 3.31
CA ARG A 108 -12.10 13.76 2.28
C ARG A 108 -11.09 14.79 2.78
N GLU A 109 -10.22 15.23 1.89
CA GLU A 109 -9.20 16.26 2.14
C GLU A 109 -8.47 16.01 3.47
N VAL A 110 -7.84 14.83 3.60
CA VAL A 110 -7.24 14.39 4.86
C VAL A 110 -6.17 15.37 5.36
N LYS A 111 -6.07 15.53 6.68
CA LYS A 111 -5.11 16.43 7.33
C LYS A 111 -4.31 15.66 8.37
N PHE A 112 -3.13 16.16 8.74
CA PHE A 112 -2.30 15.55 9.78
C PHE A 112 -3.01 15.36 11.13
N ILE A 113 -3.99 16.22 11.43
CA ILE A 113 -4.82 16.11 12.65
C ILE A 113 -5.74 14.89 12.65
N TYR A 114 -5.99 14.26 11.51
CA TYR A 114 -6.79 13.05 11.37
C TYR A 114 -5.97 11.76 11.56
N ASN A 115 -4.68 11.88 11.91
CA ASN A 115 -3.86 10.74 12.29
C ASN A 115 -4.43 10.05 13.53
N GLY A 116 -4.61 8.74 13.43
CA GLY A 116 -5.25 7.98 14.50
C GLY A 116 -5.57 6.56 14.09
N THR A 117 -6.13 5.84 15.05
CA THR A 117 -6.67 4.50 14.86
C THR A 117 -8.18 4.59 14.74
N TYR A 118 -8.71 4.17 13.59
CA TYR A 118 -10.12 4.12 13.29
C TYR A 118 -10.66 2.72 13.54
N THR A 119 -11.86 2.61 14.10
CA THR A 119 -12.50 1.34 14.38
C THR A 119 -13.87 1.27 13.73
N CYS A 120 -14.07 0.23 12.93
CA CYS A 120 -15.35 -0.09 12.31
C CYS A 120 -16.03 -1.19 13.12
N GLN A 121 -17.14 -0.87 13.77
CA GLN A 121 -17.96 -1.83 14.49
C GLN A 121 -19.26 -2.08 13.71
N VAL A 122 -19.51 -3.34 13.37
CA VAL A 122 -20.73 -3.77 12.67
C VAL A 122 -21.59 -4.60 13.59
N THR A 123 -22.78 -4.10 13.89
CA THR A 123 -23.73 -4.73 14.81
C THR A 123 -24.96 -5.20 14.03
N ASN A 124 -25.34 -6.47 14.22
CA ASN A 124 -26.58 -7.04 13.67
C ASN A 124 -27.49 -7.50 14.82
N PRO A 125 -28.49 -6.70 15.24
CA PRO A 125 -29.42 -7.08 16.31
C PRO A 125 -30.07 -8.46 16.04
N PRO A 126 -30.24 -9.34 17.05
CA PRO A 126 -30.14 -9.07 18.49
C PRO A 126 -28.72 -9.12 19.08
N ASP A 127 -27.68 -9.30 18.25
CA ASP A 127 -26.29 -9.34 18.73
C ASP A 127 -25.90 -7.97 19.31
N VAL A 128 -25.63 -7.91 20.62
CA VAL A 128 -25.33 -6.64 21.33
C VAL A 128 -23.87 -6.19 21.11
N HIS A 129 -22.97 -7.13 20.80
CA HIS A 129 -21.56 -6.86 20.57
C HIS A 129 -21.16 -7.33 19.18
N GLY A 130 -21.10 -6.38 18.25
CA GLY A 130 -20.55 -6.60 16.92
C GLY A 130 -19.03 -6.72 16.93
N PRO A 131 -18.42 -7.49 16.00
CA PRO A 131 -16.97 -7.49 15.80
C PRO A 131 -16.47 -6.09 15.43
N VAL A 132 -15.23 -5.81 15.84
CA VAL A 132 -14.55 -4.54 15.60
C VAL A 132 -13.35 -4.78 14.68
N GLY A 133 -13.28 -4.03 13.59
CA GLY A 133 -12.10 -3.97 12.72
C GLY A 133 -11.29 -2.70 13.01
N GLU A 134 -9.97 -2.84 13.11
CA GLU A 134 -9.05 -1.71 13.33
C GLU A 134 -8.42 -1.24 12.01
N ILE A 135 -8.28 0.08 11.84
CA ILE A 135 -7.62 0.73 10.71
C ILE A 135 -6.66 1.79 11.26
N ARG A 136 -5.39 1.78 10.86
CA ARG A 136 -4.37 2.71 11.32
C ARG A 136 -4.05 3.70 10.21
N LEU A 137 -4.57 4.93 10.32
CA LEU A 137 -4.38 5.97 9.30
C LEU A 137 -3.13 6.80 9.59
N ARG A 138 -2.22 6.84 8.61
CA ARG A 138 -1.03 7.70 8.62
C ARG A 138 -1.09 8.71 7.48
N VAL A 139 -1.18 9.98 7.84
CA VAL A 139 -1.16 11.09 6.90
C VAL A 139 0.28 11.57 6.71
N VAL A 140 0.75 11.50 5.48
CA VAL A 140 2.13 11.84 5.06
C VAL A 140 2.13 13.09 4.18
N LYS A 141 3.30 13.73 4.06
CA LYS A 141 3.48 14.93 3.21
C LYS A 141 3.53 14.59 1.71
N THR A 142 4.02 13.40 1.39
CA THR A 142 4.22 12.91 0.03
C THR A 142 3.88 11.43 0.00
N ALA A 143 3.26 10.96 -1.08
CA ALA A 143 2.99 9.53 -1.25
C ALA A 143 4.31 8.74 -1.22
N SER A 144 4.28 7.56 -0.59
CA SER A 144 5.41 6.63 -0.49
C SER A 144 5.72 5.94 -1.83
N PHE A 145 5.82 6.70 -2.93
CA PHE A 145 6.33 6.20 -4.21
C PHE A 145 7.84 5.92 -4.18
N ASN A 146 8.50 6.29 -3.08
CA ASN A 146 9.94 6.34 -2.94
C ASN A 146 10.61 4.97 -3.20
N GLU A 147 10.08 3.87 -2.65
CA GLU A 147 10.74 2.56 -2.78
C GLU A 147 10.76 2.03 -4.21
N LEU A 148 9.62 2.08 -4.91
CA LEU A 148 9.54 1.63 -6.30
C LEU A 148 10.29 2.57 -7.24
N LEU A 149 10.23 3.90 -7.03
CA LEU A 149 10.99 4.85 -7.84
C LEU A 149 12.50 4.68 -7.65
N TYR A 150 12.97 4.47 -6.41
CA TYR A 150 14.38 4.23 -6.15
C TYR A 150 14.86 2.95 -6.83
N LEU A 151 14.09 1.87 -6.77
CA LEU A 151 14.42 0.62 -7.46
C LEU A 151 14.53 0.83 -8.97
N VAL A 152 13.57 1.54 -9.57
CA VAL A 152 13.58 1.84 -11.02
C VAL A 152 14.77 2.71 -11.41
N LEU A 153 15.08 3.76 -10.64
CA LEU A 153 16.22 4.63 -10.89
C LEU A 153 17.56 3.90 -10.72
N ALA A 154 17.68 3.04 -9.71
CA ALA A 154 18.87 2.25 -9.47
C ALA A 154 19.12 1.25 -10.62
N ILE A 155 18.09 0.52 -11.05
CA ILE A 155 18.18 -0.45 -12.15
C ILE A 155 18.47 0.28 -13.47
N GLY A 156 17.73 1.35 -13.78
CA GLY A 156 17.91 2.13 -15.00
C GLY A 156 19.30 2.78 -15.07
N GLY A 157 19.78 3.34 -13.96
CA GLY A 157 21.12 3.93 -13.85
C GLY A 157 22.22 2.89 -14.06
N GLY A 158 22.08 1.69 -13.47
CA GLY A 158 23.05 0.61 -13.64
C GLY A 158 23.17 0.15 -15.10
N ILE A 159 22.04 -0.08 -15.78
CA ILE A 159 22.04 -0.49 -17.19
C ILE A 159 22.67 0.58 -18.07
N ALA A 160 22.29 1.85 -17.87
CA ALA A 160 22.85 2.97 -18.62
C ALA A 160 24.37 3.09 -18.44
N ALA A 161 24.86 2.93 -17.21
CA ALA A 161 26.28 2.97 -16.91
C ALA A 161 27.05 1.82 -17.59
N VAL A 162 26.52 0.60 -17.57
CA VAL A 162 27.15 -0.56 -18.23
C VAL A 162 27.22 -0.35 -19.74
N VAL A 163 26.12 0.08 -20.36
CA VAL A 163 26.08 0.36 -21.81
C VAL A 163 27.07 1.46 -22.18
N PHE A 164 27.13 2.54 -21.39
CA PHE A 164 28.10 3.62 -21.60
C PHE A 164 29.54 3.14 -21.50
N CYS A 165 29.88 2.35 -20.47
CA CYS A 165 31.19 1.73 -20.32
C CYS A 165 31.56 0.84 -21.52
N LEU A 166 30.63 0.02 -22.02
CA LEU A 166 30.86 -0.83 -23.20
C LEU A 166 31.12 0.00 -24.46
N ILE A 167 30.37 1.08 -24.68
CA ILE A 167 30.58 2.00 -25.81
C ILE A 167 31.97 2.63 -25.75
N VAL A 168 32.39 3.09 -24.57
CA VAL A 168 33.73 3.68 -24.37
C VAL A 168 34.82 2.64 -24.62
N ILE A 169 34.69 1.43 -24.07
CA ILE A 169 35.66 0.33 -24.28
C ILE A 169 35.78 -0.02 -25.76
N VAL A 170 34.66 -0.21 -26.46
CA VAL A 170 34.64 -0.54 -27.89
C VAL A 170 35.25 0.59 -28.72
N SER A 171 34.91 1.85 -28.42
CA SER A 171 35.46 3.03 -29.09
C SER A 171 36.97 3.12 -28.89
N CYS A 172 37.47 2.96 -27.66
CA CYS A 172 38.90 2.92 -27.36
C CYS A 172 39.61 1.79 -28.11
N ARG A 173 39.01 0.59 -28.18
CA ARG A 173 39.57 -0.54 -28.94
C ARG A 173 39.60 -0.26 -30.44
N ARG A 174 38.57 0.38 -31.00
CA ARG A 174 38.51 0.77 -32.41
C ARG A 174 39.53 1.87 -32.73
N CYS A 175 39.66 2.89 -31.87
CA CYS A 175 40.69 3.93 -32.00
C CYS A 175 42.10 3.33 -31.95
N LYS A 176 42.37 2.42 -31.00
CA LYS A 176 43.67 1.73 -30.90
C LYS A 176 43.95 0.84 -32.12
N ARG A 177 42.95 0.09 -32.61
CA ARG A 177 43.09 -0.72 -33.84
C ARG A 177 43.40 0.15 -35.05
N LYS A 178 42.63 1.23 -35.25
CA LYS A 178 42.85 2.18 -36.36
C LYS A 178 44.23 2.85 -36.28
N HIS A 179 44.68 3.23 -35.08
CA HIS A 179 46.02 3.78 -34.88
C HIS A 179 47.13 2.78 -35.19
N ARG A 180 46.98 1.50 -34.78
CA ARG A 180 47.93 0.44 -35.15
C ARG A 180 48.01 0.23 -36.66
N GLN A 181 46.88 0.27 -37.36
CA GLN A 181 46.84 0.07 -38.81
C GLN A 181 47.53 1.22 -39.57
N ARG A 182 47.33 2.47 -39.14
CA ARG A 182 48.03 3.64 -39.69
C ARG A 182 49.54 3.65 -39.45
N GLN A 183 50.00 3.05 -38.35
CA GLN A 183 51.43 2.90 -38.05
C GLN A 183 52.10 1.85 -38.95
N LEU A 184 51.38 0.79 -39.32
CA LEU A 184 51.85 -0.24 -40.26
C LEU A 184 51.95 0.30 -41.70
N GLU A 185 50.95 1.07 -42.14
CA GLU A 185 50.97 1.68 -43.50
C GLU A 185 52.05 2.78 -43.64
N GLY A 186 52.38 3.52 -42.58
CA GLY A 186 53.40 4.58 -42.61
C GLY A 186 54.85 4.08 -42.61
N ASP A 187 55.11 2.85 -42.17
CA ASP A 187 56.45 2.24 -42.16
C ASP A 187 56.78 1.58 -43.52
N GLU A 188 55.74 1.17 -44.27
CA GLU A 188 55.88 0.55 -45.60
C GLU A 188 56.08 1.60 -46.73
N GLU A 189 55.68 2.86 -46.53
CA GLU A 189 55.80 3.93 -47.53
C GLU A 189 57.16 4.65 -47.58
N VAL A 190 58.18 4.25 -46.81
CA VAL A 190 59.53 4.86 -46.93
C VAL A 190 60.27 4.26 -48.13
N PRO A 191 60.44 4.97 -49.27
CA PRO A 191 61.13 4.41 -50.42
C PRO A 191 62.62 4.37 -50.09
N ARG A 192 63.20 3.16 -50.18
CA ARG A 192 64.64 2.92 -50.08
C ARG A 192 65.35 3.75 -51.16
N LYS A 193 65.91 4.91 -50.78
CA LYS A 193 66.80 5.67 -51.67
C LYS A 193 67.98 4.76 -52.03
N GLU A 194 68.04 4.37 -53.30
CA GLU A 194 69.20 3.75 -53.93
C GLU A 194 70.43 4.63 -53.64
N ARG A 195 71.39 4.06 -52.91
CA ARG A 195 72.72 4.63 -52.74
C ARG A 195 73.46 4.44 -54.07
N LYS A 196 73.52 5.49 -54.89
CA LYS A 196 74.48 5.55 -56.01
C LYS A 196 75.88 5.58 -55.42
N ASP A 197 76.68 4.59 -55.81
CA ASP A 197 78.09 4.47 -55.46
C ASP A 197 78.91 5.35 -56.41
N PRO A 198 79.69 6.33 -55.96
CA PRO A 198 80.61 7.04 -56.83
C PRO A 198 81.81 6.12 -57.10
N THR A 199 81.79 5.52 -58.28
CA THR A 199 82.94 4.83 -58.86
C THR A 199 84.05 5.84 -59.14
N ALA A 200 85.19 5.62 -58.47
CA ALA A 200 86.57 5.76 -58.90
C ALA A 200 87.09 7.07 -59.57
N TRP A 201 88.32 7.39 -59.14
CA TRP A 201 89.36 8.29 -59.69
C TRP A 201 89.31 9.77 -59.28
#